data_AF-A0A293NDD6-F1
#
_entry.id   AF-A0A293NDD6-F1
#
_cell.length_a   1.000
_cell.length_b   1.000
_cell.length_c   1.000
_cell.angle_alpha   90.00
_cell.angle_beta   90.00
_cell.angle_gamma   90.00
#
_symmetry.space_group_name_H-M   'P 1'
#
loop_
_entity.id
_entity.type
_entity.pdbx_description
1 polymer ?
#
loop_
_entity_poly.entity_id
_entity_poly.type
_entity_poly.pdbx_seq_one_letter_code
_entity_poly.pdbx_strand_id
1 'polypeptide(L)'
;MTTKQELVDNIKEYLQVEEEMKVLQKELKGRREKKKLLTTTLVDIMKTNDIDCFDMSEGKITYTKNKVKQPLSKKYLMDCLGKYFEENPDIHADDVTNFVMENRQVKTTEGIRHKIQK
;
A
#
# COMPACT_ATOMS: atom_id res chain seq x y z
N MET A 1 40.72 15.54 -23.30
CA MET A 1 39.94 14.88 -24.37
C MET A 1 39.37 13.62 -23.77
N THR A 2 38.07 13.59 -23.51
CA THR A 2 37.37 12.36 -23.10
C THR A 2 37.57 11.35 -24.23
N THR A 3 38.33 10.30 -23.95
CA THR A 3 38.70 9.38 -25.03
C THR A 3 37.46 8.59 -25.41
N LYS A 4 37.23 8.41 -26.72
CA LYS A 4 36.12 7.61 -27.27
C LYS A 4 35.96 6.25 -26.56
N GLN A 5 37.07 5.73 -26.02
CA GLN A 5 37.12 4.53 -25.20
C GLN A 5 36.37 4.65 -23.88
N GLU A 6 36.59 5.71 -23.09
CA GLU A 6 35.87 5.97 -21.84
C GLU A 6 34.35 6.04 -22.08
N LEU A 7 33.93 6.67 -23.18
CA LEU A 7 32.51 6.73 -23.53
C LEU A 7 31.93 5.34 -23.80
N VAL A 8 32.65 4.50 -24.55
CA VAL A 8 32.21 3.14 -24.86
C VAL A 8 32.13 2.28 -23.60
N ASP A 9 33.09 2.40 -22.70
CA ASP A 9 33.12 1.62 -21.47
C ASP A 9 32.00 2.04 -20.51
N ASN A 10 31.74 3.35 -20.37
CA ASN A 10 30.58 3.85 -19.61
C ASN A 10 29.24 3.38 -20.19
N ILE A 11 29.08 3.35 -21.52
CA ILE A 11 27.85 2.87 -22.15
C ILE A 11 27.64 1.38 -21.88
N LYS A 12 28.70 0.57 -21.89
CA LYS A 12 28.61 -0.86 -21.57
C LYS A 12 28.20 -1.08 -20.12
N GLU A 13 28.83 -0.36 -19.18
CA GLU A 13 28.49 -0.44 -17.76
C GLU A 13 27.06 0.02 -17.50
N TYR A 14 26.62 1.12 -18.13
CA TYR A 14 25.24 1.59 -18.06
C TYR A 14 24.24 0.52 -18.50
N LEU A 15 24.48 -0.12 -19.66
CA LEU A 15 23.60 -1.19 -20.17
C LEU A 15 23.62 -2.44 -19.29
N GLN A 16 24.77 -2.77 -18.70
CA GLN A 16 24.89 -3.88 -17.77
C GLN A 16 24.06 -3.62 -16.51
N VAL A 17 24.20 -2.43 -15.91
CA VAL A 17 23.44 -2.04 -14.71
C VAL A 17 21.94 -2.03 -15.01
N GLU A 18 21.50 -1.56 -16.17
CA GLU A 18 20.07 -1.61 -16.56
C GLU A 18 19.53 -3.05 -16.60
N GLU A 19 20.27 -4.00 -17.19
CA GLU A 19 19.80 -5.40 -17.26
C GLU A 19 19.82 -6.05 -15.87
N GLU A 20 20.83 -5.79 -15.04
CA GLU A 20 20.86 -6.25 -13.64
C GLU A 20 19.66 -5.72 -12.84
N MET A 21 19.36 -4.43 -12.96
CA MET A 21 18.19 -3.82 -12.31
C MET A 21 16.89 -4.49 -12.76
N LYS A 22 16.74 -4.77 -14.05
CA LYS A 22 15.55 -5.41 -14.61
C LYS A 22 15.38 -6.84 -14.08
N VAL A 23 16.46 -7.61 -13.97
CA VAL A 23 16.44 -8.96 -13.38
C VAL A 23 16.03 -8.87 -11.91
N LEU A 24 16.67 -8.00 -11.12
CA LEU A 24 16.37 -7.82 -9.70
C LEU A 24 14.93 -7.37 -9.46
N GLN A 25 14.39 -6.48 -10.31
CA GLN A 25 12.99 -6.04 -10.23
C GLN A 25 12.01 -7.19 -10.50
N LYS A 26 12.27 -8.03 -11.50
CA LYS A 26 11.45 -9.22 -11.80
C LYS A 26 11.46 -10.19 -10.61
N GLU A 27 12.64 -10.43 -10.06
CA GLU A 27 12.84 -11.27 -8.89
C GLU A 27 12.16 -10.73 -7.63
N LEU A 28 12.22 -9.41 -7.41
CA LEU A 28 11.55 -8.73 -6.31
C LEU A 28 10.03 -8.82 -6.46
N LYS A 29 9.51 -8.68 -7.69
CA LYS A 29 8.08 -8.85 -7.99
C LYS A 29 7.61 -10.25 -7.61
N GLY A 30 8.34 -11.29 -8.03
CA GLY A 30 8.02 -12.68 -7.68
C GLY A 30 8.03 -12.93 -6.16
N ARG A 31 9.02 -12.39 -5.44
CA ARG A 31 9.08 -12.49 -3.96
C ARG A 31 7.91 -11.75 -3.29
N ARG A 32 7.50 -10.59 -3.80
CA ARG A 32 6.33 -9.84 -3.31
C ARG A 32 5.03 -10.62 -3.50
N GLU A 33 4.85 -11.28 -4.64
CA GLU A 33 3.68 -12.13 -4.92
C GLU A 33 3.65 -13.36 -4.00
N LYS A 34 4.78 -14.05 -3.85
CA LYS A 34 4.91 -15.18 -2.92
C LYS A 34 4.62 -14.77 -1.48
N LYS A 35 5.16 -13.62 -1.04
CA LYS A 35 4.88 -13.06 0.30
C LYS A 35 3.38 -12.78 0.48
N LYS A 36 2.71 -12.22 -0.53
CA LYS A 36 1.27 -11.97 -0.51
C LYS A 36 0.49 -13.27 -0.32
N LEU A 37 0.82 -14.32 -1.07
CA LEU A 37 0.18 -15.64 -0.95
C LEU A 37 0.36 -16.22 0.46
N LEU A 38 1.60 -16.22 0.97
CA LEU A 38 1.90 -16.70 2.33
C LEU A 38 1.17 -15.91 3.40
N THR A 39 1.02 -14.59 3.22
CA THR A 39 0.28 -13.75 4.15
C THR A 39 -1.20 -14.16 4.22
N THR A 40 -1.83 -14.42 3.07
CA THR A 40 -3.21 -14.90 3.02
C THR A 40 -3.34 -16.24 3.73
N THR A 41 -2.47 -17.20 3.42
CA THR A 41 -2.48 -18.53 4.05
C THR A 41 -2.31 -18.45 5.57
N LEU A 42 -1.38 -17.62 6.04
CA LEU A 42 -1.14 -17.45 7.46
C LEU A 42 -2.31 -16.75 8.17
N VAL A 43 -2.95 -15.76 7.53
CA VAL A 43 -4.17 -15.13 8.05
C VAL A 43 -5.26 -16.17 8.25
N ASP A 44 -5.47 -17.06 7.28
CA ASP A 44 -6.47 -18.11 7.37
C ASP A 44 -6.13 -19.12 8.48
N ILE A 45 -4.88 -19.59 8.56
CA ILE A 45 -4.43 -20.51 9.62
C ILE A 45 -4.59 -19.88 11.01
N MET A 46 -4.12 -18.64 11.19
CA MET A 46 -4.20 -17.94 12.49
C MET A 46 -5.66 -17.72 12.91
N LYS A 47 -6.54 -17.40 11.95
CA LYS A 47 -7.96 -17.23 12.19
C LYS A 47 -8.69 -18.54 12.54
N THR A 48 -8.41 -19.63 11.82
CA THR A 48 -9.04 -20.93 12.08
C THR A 48 -8.61 -21.54 13.41
N ASN A 49 -7.37 -21.29 13.83
CA ASN A 49 -6.81 -21.83 15.07
C ASN A 49 -6.87 -20.84 16.25
N ASP A 50 -7.51 -19.68 16.08
CA ASP A 50 -7.63 -18.62 17.09
C ASP A 50 -6.29 -18.18 17.70
N ILE A 51 -5.29 -18.02 16.83
CA ILE A 51 -3.92 -17.61 17.19
C ILE A 51 -3.76 -16.11 16.94
N ASP A 52 -3.77 -15.31 18.00
CA ASP A 52 -3.58 -13.85 17.89
C ASP A 52 -2.10 -13.46 17.71
N CYS A 53 -1.20 -14.14 18.42
CA CYS A 53 0.24 -13.88 18.39
C CYS A 53 1.04 -15.17 18.35
N PHE A 54 2.13 -15.16 17.58
CA PHE A 54 3.10 -16.23 17.51
C PHE A 54 4.50 -15.65 17.75
N ASP A 55 5.12 -16.05 18.86
CA ASP A 55 6.49 -15.66 19.19
C ASP A 55 7.48 -16.64 18.54
N MET A 56 8.53 -16.08 17.95
CA MET A 56 9.60 -16.79 17.27
C MET A 56 10.96 -16.25 17.73
N SER A 57 12.02 -17.02 17.53
CA SER A 57 13.37 -16.64 17.98
C SER A 57 13.85 -15.30 17.40
N GLU A 58 13.35 -14.89 16.22
CA GLU A 58 13.73 -13.65 15.54
C GLU A 58 12.70 -12.51 15.70
N GLY A 59 11.67 -12.69 16.53
CA GLY A 59 10.65 -11.68 16.75
C GLY A 59 9.26 -12.25 16.99
N LYS A 60 8.23 -11.49 16.61
CA LYS A 60 6.85 -11.96 16.75
C LYS A 60 5.97 -11.61 15.57
N ILE A 61 5.04 -12.51 15.29
CA ILE A 61 4.01 -12.38 14.27
C ILE A 61 2.67 -12.17 14.99
N THR A 62 1.94 -11.13 14.59
CA THR A 62 0.63 -10.80 15.17
C THR A 62 -0.41 -10.71 14.07
N TYR A 63 -1.53 -11.40 14.27
CA TYR A 63 -2.71 -11.23 13.45
C TYR A 63 -3.33 -9.85 13.72
N THR A 64 -3.71 -9.14 12.66
CA THR A 64 -4.28 -7.80 12.77
C THR A 64 -5.58 -7.71 12.00
N LYS A 65 -6.59 -7.13 12.63
CA LYS A 65 -7.90 -6.87 12.04
C LYS A 65 -8.28 -5.41 12.26
N ASN A 66 -8.37 -4.66 11.17
CA ASN A 66 -8.69 -3.24 11.20
C ASN A 66 -10.01 -2.99 10.49
N LYS A 67 -10.85 -2.14 11.09
CA LYS A 67 -12.03 -1.59 10.42
C LYS A 67 -11.66 -0.23 9.85
N VAL A 68 -11.64 -0.10 8.53
CA VAL A 68 -11.21 1.11 7.84
C VAL A 68 -12.36 1.61 6.96
N LYS A 69 -12.73 2.89 7.12
CA LYS A 69 -13.66 3.55 6.20
C LYS A 69 -13.01 3.69 4.83
N GLN A 70 -13.78 3.47 3.75
CA GLN A 70 -13.26 3.66 2.40
C GLN A 70 -12.58 5.03 2.24
N PRO A 71 -11.39 5.07 1.61
CA PRO A 71 -10.63 6.30 1.49
C PRO A 71 -11.38 7.30 0.63
N LEU A 72 -11.54 8.52 1.14
CA LEU A 72 -12.11 9.65 0.43
C LEU A 72 -11.51 10.92 1.02
N SER A 73 -11.10 11.84 0.17
CA SER A 73 -10.52 13.12 0.59
C SER A 73 -11.65 14.09 0.93
N LYS A 74 -11.78 14.44 2.22
CA LYS A 74 -12.78 15.42 2.68
C LYS A 74 -12.63 16.75 1.94
N LYS A 75 -11.39 17.24 1.84
CA LYS A 75 -11.07 18.52 1.21
C LYS A 75 -11.47 18.54 -0.26
N TYR A 76 -11.05 17.53 -1.02
CA TYR A 76 -11.37 17.47 -2.44
C TYR A 76 -12.87 17.35 -2.69
N LEU A 77 -13.58 16.53 -1.89
CA LEU A 77 -15.03 16.40 -1.97
C LEU A 77 -15.72 17.75 -1.70
N MET A 78 -15.30 18.44 -0.64
CA MET A 78 -15.82 19.76 -0.30
C MET A 78 -15.62 20.77 -1.43
N ASP A 79 -14.40 20.85 -1.97
CA ASP A 79 -14.07 21.77 -3.05
C ASP A 79 -14.92 21.51 -4.31
N CYS A 80 -15.16 20.24 -4.65
CA CYS A 80 -16.02 19.85 -5.77
C CYS A 80 -17.50 20.20 -5.53
N LEU A 81 -18.03 19.90 -4.35
CA LEU A 81 -19.43 20.16 -4.02
C LEU A 81 -19.72 21.65 -3.88
N GLY A 82 -18.78 22.42 -3.30
CA GLY A 82 -18.88 23.87 -3.20
C GLY A 82 -18.96 24.55 -4.57
N LYS A 83 -18.16 24.07 -5.54
CA LYS A 83 -18.26 24.53 -6.93
C LYS A 83 -19.55 24.11 -7.62
N TYR A 84 -20.02 22.88 -7.38
CA TYR A 84 -21.22 22.37 -8.02
C TYR A 84 -22.49 23.09 -7.55
N PHE A 85 -22.56 23.47 -6.27
CA PHE A 85 -23.69 24.16 -5.66
C PHE A 85 -23.53 25.69 -5.60
N GLU A 86 -22.56 26.27 -6.31
CA GLU A 86 -22.26 27.71 -6.25
C GLU A 86 -23.47 28.59 -6.59
N GLU A 87 -24.30 28.16 -7.54
CA GLU A 87 -25.54 28.85 -7.94
C GLU A 87 -26.76 28.49 -7.08
N ASN A 88 -26.60 27.58 -6.11
CA ASN A 88 -27.67 27.08 -5.24
C ASN A 88 -27.29 27.27 -3.76
N PRO A 89 -27.27 28.51 -3.25
CA PRO A 89 -26.76 28.84 -1.92
C PRO A 89 -27.55 28.20 -0.75
N ASP A 90 -28.78 27.76 -0.99
CA ASP A 90 -29.59 27.03 -0.01
C ASP A 90 -29.05 25.62 0.28
N ILE A 91 -28.17 25.09 -0.59
CA ILE A 91 -27.55 23.77 -0.42
C ILE A 91 -26.18 23.94 0.25
N HIS A 92 -26.10 23.58 1.53
CA HIS A 92 -24.84 23.58 2.26
C HIS A 92 -23.95 22.40 1.84
N ALA A 93 -22.97 22.66 0.98
CA ALA A 93 -21.96 21.69 0.54
C ALA A 93 -21.22 21.02 1.72
N ASP A 94 -21.07 21.74 2.84
CA ASP A 94 -20.51 21.22 4.08
C ASP A 94 -21.32 20.06 4.66
N ASP A 95 -22.64 20.19 4.70
CA ASP A 95 -23.55 19.18 5.24
C ASP A 95 -23.55 17.92 4.38
N VAL A 96 -23.60 18.10 3.05
CA VAL A 96 -23.50 16.99 2.10
C VAL A 96 -22.16 16.28 2.24
N THR A 97 -21.06 17.03 2.38
CA THR A 97 -19.73 16.46 2.59
C THR A 97 -19.66 15.66 3.88
N ASN A 98 -20.19 16.19 4.99
CA ASN A 98 -20.20 15.51 6.27
C ASN A 98 -21.05 14.23 6.21
N PHE A 99 -22.24 14.29 5.62
CA PHE A 99 -23.10 13.13 5.43
C PHE A 99 -22.41 12.02 4.63
N VAL A 100 -21.76 12.36 3.50
CA VAL A 100 -21.01 11.40 2.69
C VAL A 100 -19.87 10.79 3.50
N MET A 101 -19.12 11.60 4.26
CA MET A 101 -17.97 11.17 5.05
C MET A 101 -18.34 10.24 6.21
N GLU A 102 -19.51 10.45 6.82
CA GLU A 102 -20.06 9.63 7.90
C GLU A 102 -20.53 8.28 7.39
N ASN A 103 -21.27 8.27 6.27
CA ASN A 103 -21.88 7.09 5.66
C ASN A 103 -20.93 6.26 4.77
N ARG A 104 -19.62 6.57 4.77
CA ARG A 104 -18.64 5.77 4.01
C ARG A 104 -18.63 4.33 4.47
N GLN A 105 -18.63 3.41 3.50
CA GLN A 105 -18.56 1.99 3.77
C GLN A 105 -17.32 1.66 4.61
N VAL A 106 -17.53 0.89 5.68
CA VAL A 106 -16.46 0.35 6.51
C VAL A 106 -16.06 -1.01 5.95
N LYS A 107 -14.81 -1.14 5.53
CA LYS A 107 -14.23 -2.42 5.13
C LYS A 107 -13.39 -2.97 6.27
N THR A 108 -13.53 -4.27 6.54
CA THR A 108 -12.59 -4.97 7.43
C THR A 108 -11.39 -5.42 6.62
N THR A 109 -10.19 -5.04 7.04
CA THR A 109 -8.93 -5.53 6.48
C THR A 109 -8.21 -6.38 7.51
N GLU A 110 -7.82 -7.58 7.10
CA GLU A 110 -7.10 -8.55 7.92
C GLU A 110 -5.68 -8.71 7.34
N GLY A 111 -4.68 -8.92 8.21
CA GLY A 111 -3.30 -9.02 7.77
C GLY A 111 -2.34 -9.40 8.90
N ILE A 112 -1.06 -9.53 8.55
CA ILE A 112 0.00 -9.95 9.47
C ILE A 112 0.98 -8.82 9.71
N ARG A 113 1.29 -8.58 10.98
CA ARG A 113 2.38 -7.69 11.40
C ARG A 113 3.53 -8.53 11.94
N HIS A 114 4.70 -8.37 11.33
CA HIS A 114 5.96 -8.93 11.85
C HIS A 114 6.75 -7.83 12.57
N LYS A 115 7.11 -8.08 13.83
CA LYS A 115 8.00 -7.21 14.62
C LYS A 115 9.30 -7.95 14.88
N ILE A 116 10.39 -7.42 14.32
CA ILE A 116 11.75 -7.95 14.51
C ILE A 116 12.23 -7.57 15.91
N GLN A 117 12.85 -8.52 16.62
CA GLN A 117 13.51 -8.25 17.90
C GLN A 117 14.90 -7.67 17.62
N LYS A 118 15.22 -6.52 18.21
CA LYS A 118 16.54 -5.89 18.08
C LYS A 118 17.57 -6.59 18.95
#